data_AF-A0A517Z2B2-F1
#
_entry.id   AF-A0A517Z2B2-F1
#
_cell.length_a   1.000
_cell.length_b   1.000
_cell.length_c   1.000
_cell.angle_alpha   90.00
_cell.angle_beta   90.00
_cell.angle_gamma   90.00
#
_symmetry.space_group_name_H-M   'P 1'
#
loop_
_entity.id
_entity.type
_entity.pdbx_description
1 polymer ?
#
loop_
_entity_poly.entity_id
_entity_poly.type
_entity_poly.pdbx_seq_one_letter_code
_entity_poly.pdbx_strand_id
1 'polypeptide(L)'
;MLRFRSSTPRWRLPAPGMLLASTLSLVCLLALLIWSATDASFAMARWKACVCTGLERLDLAAPGVADSLGITAAITELQWNRLGKRVALLGVLIASGLVAAFAAVIFCLQKPSARRGLTCGLLVVGWVAWVIAQPAIDEWRIRRQVTEVLPRFEKVAAALSPQWPSEPGTIAPGLDYYVDAERHPDFLMLQLSDRVRYPFHEGIGLTARRDKQGVIHFELAAAANAGVEFRPDDSAPALGRSIPEQFLPPVSSAVRLKERWYLVQYGTSQ
;
A
#
# COMPACT_ATOMS: atom_id res chain seq x y z
N MET A 1 0.58 71.14 -1.80
CA MET A 1 0.42 69.96 -0.93
C MET A 1 -0.15 68.80 -1.74
N LEU A 2 0.69 67.86 -2.19
CA LEU A 2 0.26 66.64 -2.88
C LEU A 2 -0.14 65.61 -1.81
N ARG A 3 -1.45 65.30 -1.70
CA ARG A 3 -1.94 64.23 -0.83
C ARG A 3 -1.64 62.88 -1.49
N PHE A 4 -0.62 62.17 -1.01
CA PHE A 4 -0.47 60.74 -1.24
C PHE A 4 -1.67 60.02 -0.60
N ARG A 5 -2.62 59.58 -1.42
CA ARG A 5 -3.63 58.61 -1.01
C ARG A 5 -2.91 57.27 -0.83
N SER A 6 -2.58 56.92 0.42
CA SER A 6 -2.19 55.56 0.76
C SER A 6 -3.41 54.65 0.57
N SER A 7 -3.45 53.96 -0.58
CA SER A 7 -4.37 52.85 -0.77
C SER A 7 -3.86 51.67 0.06
N THR A 8 -4.19 51.66 1.36
CA THR A 8 -4.03 50.45 2.15
C THR A 8 -4.86 49.35 1.49
N PRO A 9 -4.26 48.23 1.06
CA PRO A 9 -5.00 47.15 0.43
C PRO A 9 -5.93 46.55 1.49
N ARG A 10 -7.19 46.99 1.49
CA ARG A 10 -8.25 46.38 2.31
C ARG A 10 -8.26 44.90 1.97
N TRP A 11 -8.00 44.07 2.98
CA TRP A 11 -8.02 42.63 2.86
C TRP A 11 -9.45 42.18 2.58
N ARG A 12 -9.89 42.21 1.32
CA ARG A 12 -11.17 41.63 0.92
C ARG A 12 -11.00 40.12 0.95
N LEU A 13 -11.78 39.47 1.80
CA LEU A 13 -11.90 38.02 1.87
C LEU A 13 -12.23 37.46 0.47
N PRO A 14 -11.75 36.25 0.12
CA PRO A 14 -12.12 35.63 -1.14
C PRO A 14 -13.65 35.49 -1.22
N ALA A 15 -14.19 35.42 -2.44
CA ALA A 15 -15.61 35.18 -2.61
C ALA A 15 -15.99 33.88 -1.88
N PRO A 16 -17.15 33.82 -1.19
CA PRO A 16 -17.52 32.68 -0.35
C PRO A 16 -17.45 31.34 -1.09
N GLY A 17 -17.78 31.32 -2.39
CA GLY A 17 -17.64 30.13 -3.25
C GLY A 17 -16.19 29.66 -3.46
N MET A 18 -15.22 30.59 -3.55
CA MET A 18 -13.81 30.23 -3.69
C MET A 18 -13.23 29.69 -2.39
N LEU A 19 -13.61 30.28 -1.24
CA LEU A 19 -13.23 29.76 0.08
C LEU A 19 -13.71 28.32 0.23
N LEU A 20 -15.00 28.08 0.00
CA LEU A 20 -15.60 26.75 0.12
C LEU A 20 -14.93 25.72 -0.82
N ALA A 21 -14.71 26.08 -2.09
CA ALA A 21 -14.04 25.20 -3.05
C ALA A 21 -12.59 24.89 -2.65
N SER A 22 -11.84 25.89 -2.21
CA SER A 22 -10.43 25.71 -1.79
C SER A 22 -10.34 24.88 -0.52
N THR A 23 -11.20 25.13 0.46
CA THR A 23 -11.25 24.37 1.73
C THR A 23 -11.67 22.92 1.49
N LEU A 24 -12.69 22.67 0.66
CA LEU A 24 -13.10 21.31 0.33
C LEU A 24 -11.98 20.52 -0.36
N SER A 25 -11.31 21.14 -1.34
CA SER A 25 -10.18 20.52 -2.02
C SER A 25 -9.04 20.19 -1.05
N LEU A 26 -8.72 21.12 -0.14
CA LEU A 26 -7.69 20.92 0.88
C LEU A 26 -8.05 19.79 1.85
N VAL A 27 -9.31 19.72 2.31
CA VAL A 27 -9.77 18.66 3.21
C VAL A 27 -9.67 17.29 2.53
N CYS A 28 -10.08 17.18 1.27
CA CYS A 28 -9.93 15.96 0.49
C CYS A 28 -8.46 15.55 0.33
N LEU A 29 -7.58 16.51 -0.01
CA LEU A 29 -6.15 16.26 -0.17
C LEU A 29 -5.49 15.79 1.15
N LEU A 30 -5.83 16.44 2.27
CA LEU A 30 -5.33 16.03 3.59
C LEU A 30 -5.84 14.65 4.00
N ALA A 31 -7.11 14.35 3.75
CA ALA A 31 -7.67 13.03 4.02
C ALA A 31 -6.96 11.95 3.20
N LEU A 32 -6.70 12.20 1.91
CA LEU A 32 -5.96 11.29 1.05
C LEU A 32 -4.51 11.11 1.53
N LEU A 33 -3.83 12.19 1.90
CA LEU A 33 -2.45 12.13 2.37
C LEU A 33 -2.34 11.34 3.68
N ILE A 34 -3.17 11.64 4.66
CA ILE A 34 -3.21 10.91 5.94
C ILE A 34 -3.52 9.45 5.68
N TRP A 35 -4.58 9.15 4.92
CA TRP A 35 -4.99 7.77 4.66
C TRP A 35 -3.89 6.97 3.94
N SER A 36 -3.25 7.57 2.93
CA SER A 36 -2.14 6.95 2.19
C SER A 36 -0.93 6.64 3.07
N ALA A 37 -0.67 7.45 4.09
CA ALA A 37 0.46 7.25 5.01
C ALA A 37 0.13 6.26 6.13
N THR A 38 -1.10 6.25 6.65
CA THR A 38 -1.42 5.52 7.89
C THR A 38 -1.99 4.12 7.68
N ASP A 39 -2.64 3.85 6.55
CA ASP A 39 -3.44 2.64 6.39
C ASP A 39 -3.11 1.94 5.07
N ALA A 40 -2.70 0.68 5.18
CA ALA A 40 -2.33 -0.15 4.03
C ALA A 40 -3.52 -0.46 3.11
N SER A 41 -4.76 -0.29 3.61
CA SER A 41 -5.96 -0.38 2.80
C SER A 41 -6.06 0.68 1.71
N PHE A 42 -5.33 1.80 1.82
CA PHE A 42 -5.25 2.79 0.76
C PHE A 42 -4.59 2.20 -0.50
N ALA A 43 -3.43 1.53 -0.37
CA ALA A 43 -2.75 0.90 -1.51
C ALA A 43 -3.61 -0.18 -2.16
N MET A 44 -4.29 -1.01 -1.34
CA MET A 44 -5.20 -2.03 -1.86
C MET A 44 -6.42 -1.41 -2.56
N ALA A 45 -7.00 -0.33 -2.01
CA ALA A 45 -8.10 0.38 -2.65
C ALA A 45 -7.66 1.02 -3.98
N ARG A 46 -6.45 1.57 -4.03
CA ARG A 46 -5.82 2.13 -5.24
C ARG A 46 -5.62 1.05 -6.30
N TRP A 47 -4.98 -0.07 -5.94
CA TRP A 47 -4.78 -1.23 -6.82
C TRP A 47 -6.11 -1.76 -7.37
N LYS A 48 -7.09 -2.02 -6.50
CA LYS A 48 -8.42 -2.50 -6.92
C LYS A 48 -9.14 -1.49 -7.82
N ALA A 49 -9.00 -0.20 -7.57
CA ALA A 49 -9.54 0.83 -8.45
C ALA A 49 -8.89 0.79 -9.84
N CYS A 50 -7.57 0.60 -9.93
CA CYS A 50 -6.85 0.44 -11.19
C CYS A 50 -7.32 -0.82 -11.95
N VAL A 51 -7.47 -1.95 -11.26
CA VAL A 51 -7.98 -3.19 -11.86
C VAL A 51 -9.42 -3.02 -12.35
N CYS A 52 -10.32 -2.46 -11.54
CA CYS A 52 -11.72 -2.24 -11.93
C CYS A 52 -11.89 -1.25 -13.08
N THR A 53 -10.97 -0.29 -13.23
CA THR A 53 -10.98 0.67 -14.34
C THR A 53 -10.21 0.18 -15.57
N GLY A 54 -9.61 -1.01 -15.51
CA GLY A 54 -8.81 -1.59 -16.59
C GLY A 54 -7.46 -0.90 -16.82
N LEU A 55 -7.04 -0.03 -15.90
CA LEU A 55 -5.73 0.62 -15.91
C LEU A 55 -4.60 -0.32 -15.52
N GLU A 56 -4.93 -1.37 -14.76
CA GLU A 56 -4.02 -2.44 -14.38
C GLU A 56 -4.59 -3.77 -14.84
N ARG A 57 -3.79 -4.54 -15.60
CA ARG A 57 -4.18 -5.88 -16.03
C ARG A 57 -3.64 -6.88 -15.02
N LEU A 58 -4.51 -7.77 -14.57
CA LEU A 58 -4.07 -8.98 -13.90
C LEU A 58 -3.39 -9.86 -14.95
N ASP A 59 -2.07 -9.87 -14.97
CA ASP A 59 -1.35 -10.99 -15.59
C ASP A 59 -1.60 -12.20 -14.70
N LEU A 60 -2.56 -13.03 -15.09
CA LEU A 60 -2.83 -14.31 -14.46
C LEU A 60 -1.65 -15.23 -14.78
N ALA A 61 -0.55 -15.09 -14.05
CA ALA A 61 0.49 -16.09 -14.03
C ALA A 61 -0.14 -17.40 -13.49
N ALA A 62 -0.46 -18.31 -14.42
CA ALA A 62 -0.96 -19.67 -14.20
C ALA A 62 -2.26 -19.77 -13.35
N PRO A 63 -3.45 -19.59 -13.96
CA PRO A 63 -4.75 -19.73 -13.28
C PRO A 63 -4.90 -21.07 -12.52
N GLY A 64 -4.28 -22.15 -13.00
CA GLY A 64 -4.34 -23.46 -12.34
C GLY A 64 -3.71 -23.51 -10.94
N VAL A 65 -2.64 -22.74 -10.68
CA VAL A 65 -1.99 -22.71 -9.35
C VAL A 65 -2.82 -21.88 -8.37
N ALA A 66 -3.29 -20.70 -8.80
CA ALA A 66 -4.13 -19.83 -7.99
C ALA A 66 -5.50 -20.46 -7.66
N ASP A 67 -6.10 -21.20 -8.60
CA ASP A 67 -7.32 -21.99 -8.36
C ASP A 67 -7.06 -23.18 -7.41
N SER A 68 -5.95 -23.91 -7.59
CA SER A 68 -5.61 -25.05 -6.75
C SER A 68 -5.30 -24.69 -5.29
N LEU A 69 -4.85 -23.45 -5.05
CA LEU A 69 -4.57 -22.89 -3.73
C LEU A 69 -5.79 -22.16 -3.12
N GLY A 70 -6.93 -22.12 -3.81
CA GLY A 70 -8.14 -21.40 -3.35
C GLY A 70 -8.01 -19.87 -3.35
N ILE A 71 -6.95 -19.34 -3.98
CA ILE A 71 -6.62 -17.91 -4.00
C ILE A 71 -7.61 -17.13 -4.88
N THR A 72 -8.01 -17.69 -6.02
CA THR A 72 -9.05 -17.10 -6.89
C THR A 72 -10.38 -16.98 -6.16
N ALA A 73 -10.79 -18.02 -5.41
CA ALA A 73 -11.98 -17.98 -4.57
C ALA A 73 -11.88 -16.88 -3.50
N ALA A 74 -10.73 -16.74 -2.82
CA ALA A 74 -10.46 -15.66 -1.86
C ALA A 74 -10.42 -14.25 -2.49
N ILE A 75 -9.94 -14.12 -3.74
CA ILE A 75 -9.95 -12.87 -4.52
C ILE A 75 -11.38 -12.51 -4.98
N THR A 76 -12.21 -13.49 -5.32
CA THR A 76 -13.64 -13.29 -5.60
C THR A 76 -14.47 -13.06 -4.33
N GLU A 77 -14.10 -13.68 -3.20
CA GLU A 77 -14.71 -13.49 -1.87
C GLU A 77 -14.16 -12.28 -1.09
N LEU A 78 -13.15 -11.58 -1.61
CA LEU A 78 -12.84 -10.17 -1.34
C LEU A 78 -13.97 -9.25 -1.88
N GLN A 79 -15.20 -9.68 -1.61
CA GLN A 79 -16.47 -9.15 -2.03
C GLN A 79 -16.50 -7.65 -1.80
N TRP A 80 -17.05 -6.98 -2.81
CA TRP A 80 -17.36 -5.56 -2.87
C TRP A 80 -17.93 -4.96 -1.57
N ASN A 81 -18.52 -5.77 -0.69
CA ASN A 81 -19.25 -5.32 0.50
C ASN A 81 -18.45 -4.51 1.53
N ARG A 82 -17.13 -4.72 1.69
CA ARG A 82 -16.30 -3.91 2.65
C ARG A 82 -15.17 -3.12 1.99
N LEU A 83 -14.49 -3.66 0.98
CA LEU A 83 -13.49 -2.92 0.19
C LEU A 83 -14.12 -1.93 -0.78
N GLY A 84 -15.32 -2.22 -1.30
CA GLY A 84 -16.05 -1.32 -2.21
C GLY A 84 -16.39 0.01 -1.54
N LYS A 85 -16.67 0.04 -0.23
CA LYS A 85 -16.84 1.30 0.52
C LYS A 85 -15.58 2.16 0.52
N ARG A 86 -14.40 1.53 0.63
CA ARG A 86 -13.10 2.23 0.60
C ARG A 86 -12.74 2.68 -0.80
N VAL A 87 -12.95 1.85 -1.81
CA VAL A 87 -12.79 2.23 -3.23
C VAL A 87 -13.74 3.37 -3.58
N ALA A 88 -15.00 3.32 -3.12
CA ALA A 88 -15.95 4.40 -3.28
C ALA A 88 -15.51 5.67 -2.54
N LEU A 89 -15.05 5.57 -1.29
CA LEU A 89 -14.52 6.70 -0.53
C LEU A 89 -13.31 7.33 -1.24
N LEU A 90 -12.37 6.52 -1.74
CA LEU A 90 -11.23 6.97 -2.53
C LEU A 90 -11.69 7.75 -3.76
N GLY A 91 -12.63 7.18 -4.53
CA GLY A 91 -13.22 7.83 -5.69
C GLY A 91 -13.92 9.14 -5.35
N VAL A 92 -14.72 9.17 -4.27
CA VAL A 92 -15.43 10.36 -3.79
C VAL A 92 -14.45 11.45 -3.35
N LEU A 93 -13.39 11.11 -2.61
CA LEU A 93 -12.37 12.07 -2.16
C LEU A 93 -11.60 12.67 -3.33
N ILE A 94 -11.17 11.84 -4.28
CA ILE A 94 -10.46 12.31 -5.48
C ILE A 94 -11.39 13.17 -6.33
N ALA A 95 -12.59 12.68 -6.68
CA ALA A 95 -13.53 13.40 -7.53
C ALA A 95 -13.98 14.73 -6.90
N SER A 96 -14.40 14.72 -5.63
CA SER A 96 -14.84 15.94 -4.93
C SER A 96 -13.69 16.93 -4.79
N GLY A 97 -12.49 16.45 -4.48
CA GLY A 97 -11.29 17.26 -4.33
C GLY A 97 -10.85 17.93 -5.63
N LEU A 98 -10.87 17.20 -6.75
CA LEU A 98 -10.54 17.70 -8.08
C LEU A 98 -11.61 18.64 -8.64
N VAL A 99 -12.90 18.31 -8.49
CA VAL A 99 -14.01 19.20 -8.88
C VAL A 99 -13.94 20.52 -8.10
N ALA A 100 -13.64 20.45 -6.81
CA ALA A 100 -13.45 21.64 -5.98
C ALA A 100 -12.21 22.45 -6.37
N ALA A 101 -11.09 21.79 -6.70
CA ALA A 101 -9.91 22.47 -7.24
C ALA A 101 -10.21 23.19 -8.55
N PHE A 102 -10.92 22.52 -9.47
CA PHE A 102 -11.32 23.09 -10.76
C PHE A 102 -12.26 24.30 -10.59
N ALA A 103 -13.24 24.18 -9.69
CA ALA A 103 -14.12 25.31 -9.33
C ALA A 103 -13.33 26.50 -8.76
N ALA A 104 -12.34 26.25 -7.89
CA ALA A 104 -11.48 27.30 -7.35
C ALA A 104 -10.69 28.01 -8.46
N VAL A 105 -10.18 27.27 -9.45
CA VAL A 105 -9.50 27.84 -10.64
C VAL A 105 -10.47 28.71 -11.45
N ILE A 106 -11.69 28.24 -11.74
CA ILE A 106 -12.71 29.03 -12.44
C ILE A 106 -12.99 30.35 -11.70
N PHE A 107 -13.19 30.31 -10.38
CA PHE A 107 -13.43 31.51 -9.59
C PHE A 107 -12.24 32.48 -9.59
N CYS A 108 -11.02 31.95 -9.69
CA CYS A 108 -9.82 32.76 -9.86
C CYS A 108 -9.79 33.46 -11.23
N LEU A 109 -10.13 32.74 -12.31
CA LEU A 109 -10.17 33.30 -13.67
C LEU A 109 -11.25 34.38 -13.84
N GLN A 110 -12.42 34.21 -13.24
CA GLN A 110 -13.52 35.18 -13.33
C GLN A 110 -13.18 36.54 -12.71
N LYS A 111 -12.37 36.54 -11.65
CA LYS A 111 -11.99 37.74 -10.90
C LYS A 111 -10.54 37.57 -10.41
N PRO A 112 -9.55 37.84 -11.28
CA PRO A 112 -8.16 37.59 -10.97
C PRO A 112 -7.66 38.53 -9.87
N SER A 113 -6.90 37.96 -8.94
CA SER A 113 -6.09 38.75 -8.00
C SER A 113 -4.90 37.92 -7.54
N ALA A 114 -3.81 38.59 -7.16
CA ALA A 114 -2.58 37.92 -6.73
C ALA A 114 -2.83 36.89 -5.61
N ARG A 115 -3.70 37.20 -4.64
CA ARG A 115 -4.07 36.28 -3.55
C ARG A 115 -4.77 35.02 -4.05
N ARG A 116 -5.69 35.18 -5.01
CA ARG A 116 -6.44 34.05 -5.58
C ARG A 116 -5.56 33.18 -6.46
N GLY A 117 -4.66 33.81 -7.21
CA GLY A 117 -3.63 33.12 -7.99
C GLY A 117 -2.72 32.29 -7.09
N LEU A 118 -2.26 32.86 -5.96
CA LEU A 118 -1.47 32.13 -4.96
C LEU A 118 -2.23 30.92 -4.41
N THR A 119 -3.49 31.08 -4.00
CA THR A 119 -4.31 29.96 -3.48
C THR A 119 -4.47 28.86 -4.51
N CYS A 120 -4.78 29.20 -5.77
CA CYS A 120 -4.92 28.20 -6.83
C CYS A 120 -3.59 27.51 -7.15
N GLY A 121 -2.48 28.26 -7.18
CA GLY A 121 -1.14 27.71 -7.35
C GLY A 121 -0.80 26.69 -6.25
N LEU A 122 -1.05 27.03 -4.99
CA LEU A 122 -0.84 26.11 -3.86
C LEU A 122 -1.72 24.87 -3.94
N LEU A 123 -2.98 24.99 -4.37
CA LEU A 123 -3.87 23.84 -4.56
C LEU A 123 -3.35 22.89 -5.64
N VAL A 124 -2.97 23.43 -6.81
CA VAL A 124 -2.45 22.62 -7.92
C VAL A 124 -1.14 21.95 -7.51
N VAL A 125 -0.22 22.70 -6.90
CA VAL A 125 1.04 22.15 -6.37
C VAL A 125 0.77 21.07 -5.34
N GLY A 126 -0.22 21.23 -4.45
CA GLY A 126 -0.58 20.23 -3.45
C GLY A 126 -1.03 18.89 -4.06
N TRP A 127 -1.91 18.94 -5.07
CA TRP A 127 -2.35 17.73 -5.79
C TRP A 127 -1.18 17.06 -6.52
N VAL A 128 -0.38 17.83 -7.24
CA VAL A 128 0.80 17.31 -7.95
C VAL A 128 1.81 16.70 -6.99
N ALA A 129 2.10 17.39 -5.88
CA ALA A 129 3.02 16.91 -4.84
C ALA A 129 2.53 15.61 -4.21
N TRP A 130 1.22 15.49 -3.94
CA TRP A 130 0.65 14.25 -3.39
C TRP A 130 0.82 13.06 -4.34
N VAL A 131 0.62 13.27 -5.66
CA VAL A 131 0.84 12.23 -6.68
C VAL A 131 2.31 11.82 -6.75
N ILE A 132 3.22 12.80 -6.83
CA ILE A 132 4.67 12.55 -6.92
C ILE A 132 5.20 11.87 -5.65
N ALA A 133 4.63 12.21 -4.48
CA ALA A 133 5.05 11.63 -3.20
C ALA A 133 4.56 10.20 -2.97
N GLN A 134 3.63 9.67 -3.78
CA GLN A 134 3.05 8.33 -3.54
C GLN A 134 4.09 7.21 -3.38
N PRO A 135 5.13 7.07 -4.22
CA PRO A 135 6.12 6.01 -4.05
C PRO A 135 6.87 6.10 -2.71
N ALA A 136 7.25 7.31 -2.31
CA ALA A 136 7.94 7.55 -1.04
C ALA A 136 7.02 7.31 0.17
N ILE A 137 5.72 7.67 0.05
CA ILE A 137 4.71 7.38 1.08
C ILE A 137 4.50 5.87 1.20
N ASP A 138 4.38 5.15 0.08
CA ASP A 138 4.22 3.70 0.05
C ASP A 138 5.44 2.99 0.68
N GLU A 139 6.66 3.41 0.32
CA GLU A 139 7.90 2.87 0.92
C GLU A 139 7.98 3.13 2.43
N TRP A 140 7.73 4.37 2.86
CA TRP A 140 7.73 4.73 4.26
C TRP A 140 6.69 3.95 5.06
N ARG A 141 5.48 3.81 4.51
CA ARG A 141 4.38 3.07 5.13
C ARG A 141 4.76 1.61 5.34
N ILE A 142 5.22 0.92 4.29
CA ILE A 142 5.66 -0.49 4.35
C ILE A 142 6.76 -0.63 5.41
N ARG A 143 7.79 0.22 5.38
CA ARG A 143 8.91 0.12 6.33
C ARG A 143 8.45 0.29 7.77
N ARG A 144 7.63 1.30 8.05
CA ARG A 144 7.08 1.56 9.38
C ARG A 144 6.31 0.33 9.89
N GLN A 145 5.41 -0.19 9.07
CA GLN A 145 4.50 -1.25 9.45
C GLN A 145 5.20 -2.60 9.59
N VAL A 146 6.16 -2.92 8.71
CA VAL A 146 7.05 -4.07 8.86
C VAL A 146 7.83 -4.00 10.17
N THR A 147 8.30 -2.82 10.56
CA THR A 147 8.98 -2.63 11.85
C THR A 147 8.04 -2.92 13.03
N GLU A 148 6.77 -2.51 12.95
CA GLU A 148 5.75 -2.79 13.97
C GLU A 148 5.42 -4.30 14.07
N VAL A 149 5.46 -5.04 12.96
CA VAL A 149 5.11 -6.48 12.91
C VAL A 149 6.31 -7.41 12.99
N LEU A 150 7.54 -6.90 12.87
CA LEU A 150 8.79 -7.68 12.97
C LEU A 150 8.83 -8.65 14.17
N PRO A 151 8.42 -8.27 15.40
CA PRO A 151 8.42 -9.21 16.52
C PRO A 151 7.53 -10.44 16.32
N ARG A 152 6.49 -10.35 15.49
CA ARG A 152 5.65 -11.51 15.14
C ARG A 152 6.34 -12.39 14.11
N PHE A 153 6.97 -11.81 13.09
CA PHE A 153 7.81 -12.55 12.15
C PHE A 153 8.93 -13.30 12.88
N GLU A 154 9.57 -12.67 13.87
CA GLU A 154 10.61 -13.30 14.69
C GLU A 154 10.10 -14.53 15.43
N LYS A 155 8.91 -14.46 16.05
CA LYS A 155 8.31 -15.60 16.74
C LYS A 155 8.00 -16.75 15.78
N VAL A 156 7.48 -16.44 14.60
CA VAL A 156 7.13 -17.44 13.59
C VAL A 156 8.38 -18.08 12.99
N ALA A 157 9.39 -17.30 12.61
CA ALA A 157 10.65 -17.83 12.13
C ALA A 157 11.39 -18.65 13.21
N ALA A 158 11.34 -18.25 14.48
CA ALA A 158 11.93 -19.03 15.57
C ALA A 158 11.27 -20.40 15.73
N ALA A 159 9.96 -20.52 15.44
CA ALA A 159 9.25 -21.80 15.45
C ALA A 159 9.54 -22.64 14.19
N LEU A 160 9.68 -21.99 13.03
CA LEU A 160 9.90 -22.66 11.73
C LEU A 160 11.36 -23.04 11.46
N SER A 161 12.33 -22.30 12.02
CA SER A 161 13.75 -22.48 11.72
C SER A 161 14.32 -23.83 12.18
N PRO A 162 13.96 -24.39 13.35
CA PRO A 162 14.48 -25.70 13.79
C PRO A 162 13.89 -26.87 12.99
N GLN A 163 12.60 -26.78 12.66
CA GLN A 163 11.88 -27.82 11.95
C GLN A 163 10.79 -27.20 11.08
N TRP A 164 10.85 -27.51 9.79
CA TRP A 164 9.76 -27.17 8.89
C TRP A 164 8.66 -28.22 8.99
N PRO A 165 7.40 -27.80 9.19
CA PRO A 165 6.32 -28.74 9.44
C PRO A 165 5.92 -29.49 8.17
N SER A 166 5.58 -30.78 8.34
CA SER A 166 5.08 -31.66 7.29
C SER A 166 3.58 -31.93 7.38
N GLU A 167 2.94 -31.53 8.48
CA GLU A 167 1.50 -31.69 8.74
C GLU A 167 0.88 -30.32 9.11
N PRO A 168 -0.40 -30.08 8.79
CA PRO A 168 -1.08 -28.84 9.17
C PRO A 168 -1.14 -28.65 10.69
N GLY A 169 -1.19 -27.40 11.15
CA GLY A 169 -1.28 -27.11 12.58
C GLY A 169 -1.26 -25.63 12.91
N THR A 170 -0.76 -25.30 14.10
CA THR A 170 -0.68 -23.93 14.62
C THR A 170 0.77 -23.57 14.93
N ILE A 171 1.30 -22.51 14.33
CA ILE A 171 2.69 -22.03 14.58
C ILE A 171 2.74 -21.16 15.84
N ALA A 172 1.73 -20.30 16.01
CA ALA A 172 1.59 -19.40 17.15
C ALA A 172 0.10 -19.22 17.46
N PRO A 173 -0.28 -18.81 18.69
CA PRO A 173 -1.69 -18.60 19.02
C PRO A 173 -2.40 -17.69 18.02
N GLY A 174 -3.42 -18.22 17.34
CA GLY A 174 -4.20 -17.51 16.32
C GLY A 174 -3.60 -17.50 14.90
N LEU A 175 -2.48 -18.19 14.67
CA LEU A 175 -1.86 -18.38 13.36
C LEU A 175 -1.74 -19.88 13.06
N ASP A 176 -2.77 -20.38 12.39
CA ASP A 176 -2.78 -21.72 11.82
C ASP A 176 -2.05 -21.72 10.47
N TYR A 177 -1.69 -22.91 10.01
CA TYR A 177 -1.13 -23.10 8.70
C TYR A 177 -1.60 -24.41 8.08
N TYR A 178 -1.64 -24.38 6.77
CA TYR A 178 -1.85 -25.52 5.91
C TYR A 178 -0.57 -25.83 5.13
N VAL A 179 -0.33 -27.11 4.90
CA VAL A 179 0.81 -27.62 4.14
C VAL A 179 0.34 -28.72 3.20
N ASP A 180 0.87 -28.73 1.98
CA ASP A 180 0.79 -29.87 1.05
C ASP A 180 2.23 -30.36 0.86
N ALA A 181 2.72 -31.14 1.82
CA ALA A 181 4.13 -31.53 1.86
C ALA A 181 4.53 -32.44 0.69
N GLU A 182 3.56 -33.12 0.06
CA GLU A 182 3.81 -33.97 -1.10
C GLU A 182 4.08 -33.16 -2.37
N ARG A 183 3.37 -32.06 -2.57
CA ARG A 183 3.53 -31.21 -3.77
C ARG A 183 4.44 -30.01 -3.54
N HIS A 184 4.40 -29.43 -2.34
CA HIS A 184 5.09 -28.19 -1.98
C HIS A 184 5.68 -28.27 -0.56
N PRO A 185 6.75 -29.07 -0.36
CA PRO A 185 7.34 -29.33 0.97
C PRO A 185 7.90 -28.09 1.68
N ASP A 186 8.27 -27.05 0.93
CA ASP A 186 8.86 -25.83 1.46
C ASP A 186 7.89 -24.64 1.52
N PHE A 187 6.58 -24.90 1.34
CA PHE A 187 5.53 -23.88 1.30
C PHE A 187 4.52 -24.07 2.42
N LEU A 188 4.18 -22.98 3.10
CA LEU A 188 3.11 -22.92 4.10
C LEU A 188 2.10 -21.86 3.70
N MET A 189 0.82 -22.25 3.66
CA MET A 189 -0.27 -21.29 3.58
C MET A 189 -0.68 -20.92 5.00
N LEU A 190 -0.48 -19.67 5.37
CA LEU A 190 -0.78 -19.15 6.68
C LEU A 190 -2.25 -18.75 6.77
N GLN A 191 -2.96 -19.35 7.72
CA GLN A 191 -4.37 -19.10 7.98
C GLN A 191 -4.52 -18.47 9.38
N LEU A 192 -5.03 -17.26 9.45
CA LEU A 192 -5.41 -16.67 10.73
C LEU A 192 -6.71 -17.33 11.22
N SER A 193 -6.66 -17.98 12.39
CA SER A 193 -7.78 -18.76 12.97
C SER A 193 -9.05 -17.91 13.15
N ASP A 194 -8.86 -16.61 13.41
CA ASP A 194 -9.92 -15.61 13.33
C ASP A 194 -10.22 -15.31 11.86
N ARG A 195 -11.19 -16.04 11.28
CA ARG A 195 -11.71 -15.92 9.90
C ARG A 195 -12.14 -14.50 9.45
N VAL A 196 -11.97 -13.46 10.26
CA VAL A 196 -12.43 -12.09 9.97
C VAL A 196 -11.47 -11.00 10.48
N ARG A 197 -10.15 -11.18 10.37
CA ARG A 197 -9.26 -10.01 10.35
C ARG A 197 -8.66 -9.88 8.97
N TYR A 198 -9.15 -8.86 8.27
CA TYR A 198 -8.57 -8.47 7.02
C TYR A 198 -7.05 -8.30 7.11
N PRO A 199 -6.32 -8.55 6.03
CA PRO A 199 -4.90 -8.21 5.88
C PRO A 199 -4.59 -6.69 5.94
N PHE A 200 -5.56 -5.85 6.34
CA PHE A 200 -5.44 -4.38 6.34
C PHE A 200 -4.69 -3.80 7.55
N HIS A 201 -4.28 -4.65 8.48
CA HIS A 201 -3.12 -4.37 9.31
C HIS A 201 -2.02 -5.22 8.70
N GLU A 202 -0.93 -4.60 8.25
CA GLU A 202 0.20 -5.28 7.57
C GLU A 202 0.80 -6.35 8.49
N GLY A 203 0.12 -7.49 8.56
CA GLY A 203 0.51 -8.64 9.32
C GLY A 203 1.44 -9.51 8.52
N ILE A 204 1.68 -10.70 9.06
CA ILE A 204 2.26 -11.80 8.28
C ILE A 204 1.29 -12.07 7.12
N GLY A 205 1.82 -12.12 5.89
CA GLY A 205 1.03 -12.41 4.69
C GLY A 205 0.48 -13.82 4.69
N LEU A 206 -0.14 -14.19 3.57
CA LEU A 206 -0.84 -15.47 3.42
C LEU A 206 0.11 -16.65 3.28
N THR A 207 1.40 -16.41 3.07
CA THR A 207 2.35 -17.50 2.82
C THR A 207 3.68 -17.28 3.54
N ALA A 208 4.28 -18.41 3.93
CA ALA A 208 5.68 -18.51 4.33
C ALA A 208 6.35 -19.59 3.49
N ARG A 209 7.59 -19.34 3.06
CA ARG A 209 8.36 -20.28 2.24
C ARG A 209 9.78 -20.42 2.76
N ARG A 210 10.40 -21.57 2.51
CA ARG A 210 11.81 -21.80 2.83
C ARG A 210 12.60 -22.09 1.56
N ASP A 211 13.76 -21.47 1.38
CA ASP A 211 14.67 -21.85 0.30
C ASP A 211 15.65 -22.95 0.74
N LYS A 212 16.42 -23.48 -0.23
CA LYS A 212 17.40 -24.55 0.00
C LYS A 212 18.52 -24.12 0.96
N GLN A 213 18.73 -22.82 1.14
CA GLN A 213 19.70 -22.23 2.05
C GLN A 213 19.08 -21.97 3.44
N GLY A 214 17.82 -22.33 3.66
CA GLY A 214 17.12 -22.12 4.92
C GLY A 214 16.63 -20.68 5.12
N VAL A 215 16.66 -19.83 4.09
CA VAL A 215 16.04 -18.51 4.14
C VAL A 215 14.54 -18.68 4.22
N ILE A 216 13.92 -18.03 5.19
CA ILE A 216 12.46 -18.03 5.34
C ILE A 216 11.93 -16.72 4.76
N HIS A 217 11.10 -16.83 3.73
CA HIS A 217 10.42 -15.71 3.10
C HIS A 217 8.97 -15.62 3.57
N PHE A 218 8.55 -14.45 4.01
CA PHE A 218 7.17 -14.14 4.34
C PHE A 218 6.63 -13.09 3.37
N GLU A 219 5.48 -13.36 2.76
CA GLU A 219 4.76 -12.34 1.98
C GLU A 219 4.20 -11.26 2.91
N LEU A 220 4.04 -10.04 2.39
CA LEU A 220 3.36 -8.96 3.09
C LEU A 220 1.93 -8.82 2.60
N ALA A 221 0.98 -8.88 3.54
CA ALA A 221 -0.44 -8.98 3.22
C ALA A 221 -1.01 -7.76 2.45
N ALA A 222 -0.36 -6.59 2.56
CA ALA A 222 -0.79 -5.36 1.90
C ALA A 222 0.24 -4.80 0.89
N ALA A 223 1.31 -5.55 0.61
CA ALA A 223 2.36 -5.15 -0.33
C ALA A 223 2.72 -6.35 -1.23
N ALA A 224 2.01 -6.49 -2.35
CA ALA A 224 2.18 -7.62 -3.27
C ALA A 224 3.58 -7.73 -3.89
N ASN A 225 4.30 -6.61 -3.96
CA ASN A 225 5.67 -6.54 -4.47
C ASN A 225 6.72 -6.46 -3.34
N ALA A 226 6.37 -6.80 -2.10
CA ALA A 226 7.33 -6.77 -1.00
C ALA A 226 7.13 -7.96 -0.05
N GLY A 227 8.22 -8.35 0.61
CA GLY A 227 8.22 -9.43 1.59
C GLY A 227 9.32 -9.25 2.63
N VAL A 228 9.27 -10.07 3.67
CA VAL A 228 10.27 -10.08 4.74
C VAL A 228 11.04 -11.40 4.66
N GLU A 229 12.36 -11.32 4.61
CA GLU A 229 13.25 -12.48 4.58
C GLU A 229 14.03 -12.59 5.89
N PHE A 230 14.01 -13.78 6.49
CA PHE A 230 14.94 -14.20 7.52
C PHE A 230 16.06 -15.03 6.89
N ARG A 231 17.31 -14.60 7.05
CA ARG A 231 18.49 -15.19 6.40
C ARG A 231 19.46 -15.71 7.46
N PRO A 232 19.59 -17.04 7.67
CA PRO A 232 20.41 -17.62 8.74
C PRO A 232 21.87 -17.15 8.73
N ASP A 233 22.44 -17.02 7.53
CA ASP A 233 23.84 -16.65 7.30
C ASP A 233 24.11 -15.13 7.36
N ASP A 234 23.09 -14.32 7.68
CA ASP A 234 23.11 -12.85 7.69
C ASP A 234 23.53 -12.21 6.34
N SER A 235 23.61 -12.99 5.26
CA SER A 235 23.92 -12.49 3.92
C SER A 235 22.82 -11.56 3.42
N ALA A 236 23.19 -10.45 2.79
CA ALA A 236 22.22 -9.56 2.17
C ALA A 236 21.55 -10.23 0.95
N PRO A 237 20.24 -10.03 0.70
CA PRO A 237 19.60 -10.48 -0.53
C PRO A 237 20.29 -9.88 -1.76
N ALA A 238 20.62 -10.73 -2.74
CA ALA A 238 21.20 -10.28 -4.00
C ALA A 238 20.13 -9.60 -4.86
N LEU A 239 20.43 -8.38 -5.35
CA LEU A 239 19.58 -7.70 -6.34
C LEU A 239 19.54 -8.53 -7.63
N GLY A 240 18.38 -8.57 -8.29
CA GLY A 240 18.15 -9.38 -9.48
C GLY A 240 17.94 -10.87 -9.20
N ARG A 241 17.97 -11.31 -7.93
CA ARG A 241 17.61 -12.70 -7.57
C ARG A 241 16.13 -12.92 -7.90
N SER A 242 15.84 -13.79 -8.85
CA SER A 242 14.52 -14.39 -9.01
C SER A 242 14.32 -15.46 -7.94
N ILE A 243 13.12 -15.54 -7.36
CA ILE A 243 12.74 -16.66 -6.51
C ILE A 243 12.19 -17.73 -7.45
N PRO A 244 12.92 -18.84 -7.75
CA PRO A 244 12.61 -19.73 -8.87
C PRO A 244 11.21 -20.38 -8.80
N GLU A 245 10.65 -20.45 -7.59
CA GLU A 245 9.35 -21.08 -7.29
C GLU A 245 8.20 -20.07 -7.16
N GLN A 246 8.49 -18.79 -7.33
CA GLN A 246 7.49 -17.74 -7.43
C GLN A 246 7.68 -17.05 -8.79
N PHE A 247 6.58 -16.84 -9.51
CA PHE A 247 6.52 -15.89 -10.62
C PHE A 247 6.69 -14.43 -10.13
N LEU A 248 7.39 -14.21 -9.00
CA LEU A 248 7.71 -12.90 -8.49
C LEU A 248 8.85 -12.31 -9.33
N PRO A 249 8.74 -11.02 -9.69
CA PRO A 249 9.80 -10.32 -10.37
C PRO A 249 11.11 -10.36 -9.57
N PRO A 250 12.27 -10.18 -10.23
CA PRO A 250 13.55 -10.15 -9.53
C PRO A 250 13.57 -9.13 -8.40
N VAL A 251 14.35 -9.42 -7.34
CA VAL A 251 14.57 -8.48 -6.23
C VAL A 251 15.08 -7.14 -6.77
N SER A 252 14.32 -6.07 -6.53
CA SER A 252 14.64 -4.71 -6.95
C SER A 252 15.34 -3.91 -5.85
N SER A 253 15.01 -4.17 -4.59
CA SER A 253 15.65 -3.54 -3.44
C SER A 253 15.65 -4.46 -2.22
N ALA A 254 16.60 -4.25 -1.32
CA ALA A 254 16.68 -4.95 -0.04
C ALA A 254 17.17 -4.00 1.05
N VAL A 255 16.41 -3.88 2.13
CA VAL A 255 16.71 -3.03 3.28
C VAL A 255 16.85 -3.89 4.52
N ARG A 256 17.97 -3.77 5.22
CA ARG A 256 18.16 -4.48 6.49
C ARG A 256 17.22 -3.90 7.57
N LEU A 257 16.44 -4.76 8.20
CA LEU A 257 15.55 -4.43 9.30
C LEU A 257 16.22 -4.66 10.66
N LYS A 258 16.88 -5.81 10.79
CA LYS A 258 17.61 -6.26 11.99
C LYS A 258 18.69 -7.27 11.58
N GLU A 259 19.46 -7.78 12.52
CA GLU A 259 20.34 -8.93 12.30
C GLU A 259 19.55 -10.08 11.65
N ARG A 260 20.02 -10.58 10.49
CA ARG A 260 19.39 -11.64 9.69
C ARG A 260 18.01 -11.31 9.08
N TRP A 261 17.47 -10.11 9.28
CA TRP A 261 16.14 -9.73 8.80
C TRP A 261 16.22 -8.63 7.74
N TYR A 262 15.58 -8.88 6.60
CA TYR A 262 15.58 -7.99 5.45
C TYR A 262 14.16 -7.75 4.94
N LEU A 263 13.83 -6.50 4.65
CA LEU A 263 12.69 -6.12 3.83
C LEU A 263 13.15 -6.17 2.37
N VAL A 264 12.47 -6.98 1.56
CA VAL A 264 12.81 -7.20 0.16
C VAL A 264 11.67 -6.68 -0.70
N GLN A 265 11.99 -5.90 -1.72
CA GLN A 265 11.03 -5.49 -2.74
C GLN A 265 11.36 -6.17 -4.06
N TYR A 266 10.31 -6.48 -4.80
CA TYR A 266 10.36 -7.11 -6.12
C TYR A 266 10.07 -6.05 -7.17
N GLY A 267 10.71 -6.19 -8.33
CA GLY A 267 10.46 -5.32 -9.48
C GLY A 267 9.06 -5.52 -10.07
N THR A 268 8.82 -4.97 -11.24
CA THR A 268 7.68 -5.34 -12.09
C THR A 268 8.14 -6.41 -13.08
N SER A 269 7.33 -7.45 -13.30
CA SER A 269 7.52 -8.36 -14.43
C SER A 269 7.46 -7.53 -15.71
N GLN A 270 8.53 -7.59 -16.52
CA GLN A 270 8.52 -7.02 -17.86
C GLN A 270 7.72 -7.91 -18.81
#